data_AF-A0A0U5D2N2-F1
#
_entry.id   AF-A0A0U5D2N2-F1
#
_cell.length_a   1.000
_cell.length_b   1.000
_cell.length_c   1.000
_cell.angle_alpha   90.00
_cell.angle_beta   90.00
_cell.angle_gamma   90.00
#
_symmetry.space_group_name_H-M   'P 1'
#
loop_
_entity.id
_entity.type
_entity.pdbx_description
1 polymer ?
#
loop_
_entity_poly.entity_id
_entity_poly.type
_entity_poly.pdbx_seq_one_letter_code
_entity_poly.pdbx_strand_id
1 'polypeptide(L)'
;MEKRSGLIGELNPPDIEVPEYQQVLRSRMVAISKLLSELTVIRRDFVREKTRQLSRENEDIPGSFSTGSLEIEVVSPHDRRRTDIDRELKKNVSDAVEKTSEYQNITREIDECIDEIDQLFEEIEREVCNDDLTARENLRRLYVLLGENVLSSRLADLADCSIGHVKRYEFNPEEGVTEYKEWAKERRDEQVRPRKKKKIIKRDGGCRKCSKEGVDELEVHHIIPVSQGGSDSEDNLAILCVDCHKTAHDSPGNGSVCYSNKEGFLKWIRKP
;
A
#
# COMPACT_ATOMS: atom_id res chain seq x y z
N MET A 1 -10.40 14.78 10.13
CA MET A 1 -10.30 15.01 8.68
C MET A 1 -8.98 14.41 8.17
N GLU A 2 -8.75 13.10 8.34
CA GLU A 2 -7.40 12.51 8.28
C GLU A 2 -7.18 11.55 7.11
N LYS A 3 -7.49 11.94 5.87
CA LYS A 3 -7.15 11.11 4.70
C LYS A 3 -6.63 11.86 3.47
N ARG A 4 -6.23 13.14 3.57
CA ARG A 4 -5.88 13.94 2.37
C ARG A 4 -4.40 14.23 2.10
N SER A 5 -3.49 14.17 3.05
CA SER A 5 -2.13 14.73 2.81
C SER A 5 -1.03 13.72 2.44
N GLY A 6 -1.38 12.63 1.75
CA GLY A 6 -0.46 11.52 1.53
C GLY A 6 0.65 11.74 0.49
N LEU A 7 1.61 12.61 0.78
CA LEU A 7 2.99 12.55 0.27
C LEU A 7 3.88 12.62 1.51
N ILE A 8 4.22 11.47 2.09
CA ILE A 8 5.00 11.42 3.34
C ILE A 8 6.47 11.05 3.06
N GLY A 9 6.96 11.31 1.85
CA GLY A 9 8.36 11.13 1.49
C GLY A 9 8.86 12.33 0.70
N GLU A 10 10.08 12.79 1.00
CA GLU A 10 10.80 13.72 0.14
C GLU A 10 10.85 13.12 -1.27
N LEU A 11 10.32 13.82 -2.27
CA LEU A 11 10.38 13.34 -3.64
C LEU A 11 11.85 13.21 -4.06
N ASN A 12 12.21 12.05 -4.62
CA ASN A 12 13.52 11.78 -5.20
C ASN A 12 13.35 11.75 -6.71
N PRO A 13 13.35 12.91 -7.36
CA PRO A 13 12.98 12.94 -8.74
C PRO A 13 14.17 12.47 -9.59
N PRO A 14 13.95 11.68 -10.65
CA PRO A 14 15.01 10.93 -11.33
C PRO A 14 15.91 11.83 -12.18
N ASP A 15 17.14 11.39 -12.44
CA ASP A 15 18.10 12.07 -13.35
C ASP A 15 17.80 11.73 -14.82
N ILE A 16 16.53 11.93 -15.19
CA ILE A 16 15.98 11.70 -16.52
C ILE A 16 15.44 13.03 -17.02
N GLU A 17 15.74 13.34 -18.29
CA GLU A 17 15.24 14.53 -18.94
C GLU A 17 13.71 14.47 -19.06
N VAL A 18 13.04 15.36 -18.33
CA VAL A 18 11.60 15.60 -18.42
C VAL A 18 11.35 16.74 -19.40
N PRO A 19 10.28 16.69 -20.22
CA PRO A 19 9.90 17.79 -21.09
C PRO A 19 9.82 19.12 -20.34
N GLU A 20 10.22 20.22 -20.98
CA GLU A 20 10.32 21.55 -20.35
C GLU A 20 9.02 21.98 -19.64
N TYR A 21 7.86 21.72 -20.27
CA TYR A 21 6.55 22.02 -19.66
C TYR A 21 6.27 21.21 -18.37
N GLN A 22 6.86 20.03 -18.24
CA GLN A 22 6.75 19.17 -17.05
C GLN A 22 7.77 19.51 -15.96
N GLN A 23 8.88 20.18 -16.30
CA GLN A 23 9.90 20.60 -15.32
C GLN A 23 9.35 21.60 -14.30
N VAL A 24 8.40 22.45 -14.71
CA VAL A 24 7.71 23.40 -13.82
C VAL A 24 6.85 22.65 -12.81
N LEU A 25 6.07 21.65 -13.25
CA LEU A 25 5.24 20.82 -12.36
C LEU A 25 6.10 20.06 -11.35
N ARG A 26 7.18 19.42 -11.82
CA ARG A 26 8.15 18.72 -10.97
C ARG A 26 8.74 19.66 -9.91
N SER A 27 9.20 20.83 -10.32
CA SER A 27 9.81 21.82 -9.41
C SER A 27 8.84 22.31 -8.35
N ARG A 28 7.60 22.65 -8.73
CA ARG A 28 6.54 23.06 -7.80
C ARG A 28 6.22 21.95 -6.80
N MET A 29 6.04 20.72 -7.28
CA MET A 29 5.72 19.57 -6.45
C MET A 29 6.83 19.27 -5.42
N VAL A 30 8.10 19.33 -5.82
CA VAL A 30 9.24 19.17 -4.91
C VAL A 30 9.27 20.28 -3.85
N ALA A 31 9.10 21.54 -4.27
CA ALA A 31 9.13 22.69 -3.36
C ALA A 31 8.01 22.62 -2.30
N ILE A 32 6.77 22.36 -2.72
CA ILE A 32 5.64 22.31 -1.79
C ILE A 32 5.70 21.09 -0.87
N SER A 33 6.18 19.94 -1.36
CA SER A 33 6.39 18.74 -0.54
C SER A 33 7.45 18.95 0.54
N LYS A 34 8.52 19.68 0.20
CA LYS A 34 9.56 20.08 1.15
C LYS A 34 9.00 21.02 2.21
N LEU A 35 8.26 22.06 1.80
CA LEU A 35 7.63 23.00 2.73
C LEU A 35 6.66 22.30 3.69
N LEU A 36 5.78 21.43 3.17
CA LEU A 36 4.87 20.62 3.99
C LEU A 36 5.64 19.76 5.02
N SER A 37 6.75 19.16 4.61
CA SER A 37 7.59 18.34 5.49
C SER A 37 8.21 19.16 6.61
N GLU A 38 8.77 20.33 6.27
CA GLU A 38 9.35 21.28 7.23
C GLU A 38 8.28 21.78 8.23
N LEU A 39 7.12 22.23 7.75
CA LEU A 39 6.01 22.69 8.59
C LEU A 39 5.48 21.58 9.51
N THR A 40 5.43 20.34 9.02
CA THR A 40 5.01 19.19 9.84
C THR A 40 5.98 18.93 10.99
N VAL A 41 7.29 19.07 10.76
CA VAL A 41 8.31 18.99 11.82
C VAL A 41 8.17 20.16 12.79
N ILE A 42 8.03 21.39 12.28
CA ILE A 42 7.83 22.60 13.10
C ILE A 42 6.60 22.44 14.01
N ARG A 43 5.46 21.99 13.47
CA ARG A 43 4.24 21.75 14.26
C ARG A 43 4.48 20.72 15.36
N ARG A 44 5.17 19.62 15.05
CA ARG A 44 5.49 18.56 16.01
C ARG A 44 6.34 19.09 17.16
N ASP A 45 7.39 19.84 16.84
CA ASP A 45 8.31 20.40 17.84
C ASP A 45 7.62 21.48 18.67
N PHE A 46 6.78 22.32 18.06
CA PHE A 46 5.93 23.29 18.76
C PHE A 46 5.01 22.61 19.77
N VAL A 47 4.26 21.57 19.34
CA VAL A 47 3.37 20.80 20.24
C VAL A 47 4.16 20.23 21.41
N ARG A 48 5.36 19.67 21.14
CA ARG A 48 6.24 19.10 22.16
C ARG A 48 6.68 20.13 23.19
N GLU A 49 7.14 21.30 22.75
CA GLU A 49 7.62 22.36 23.62
C GLU A 49 6.47 22.99 24.43
N LYS A 50 5.34 23.29 23.77
CA LYS A 50 4.19 23.90 24.42
C LYS A 50 3.55 22.99 25.46
N THR A 51 3.48 21.70 25.18
CA THR A 51 3.02 20.68 26.16
C THR A 51 3.91 20.66 27.41
N ARG A 52 5.24 20.73 27.23
CA ARG A 52 6.19 20.78 28.36
C ARG A 52 6.07 22.06 29.17
N GLN A 53 5.85 23.20 28.51
CA GLN A 53 5.62 24.48 29.18
C GLN A 53 4.36 24.41 30.06
N LEU A 54 3.22 24.02 29.47
CA LEU A 54 1.93 23.94 30.18
C LEU A 54 1.97 22.96 31.36
N SER A 55 2.71 21.87 31.24
CA SER A 55 2.92 20.92 32.34
C SER A 55 3.77 21.49 33.48
N ARG A 56 4.75 22.36 33.20
CA ARG A 56 5.55 23.01 34.25
C ARG A 56 4.77 24.11 34.98
N GLU A 57 3.85 24.77 34.28
CA GLU A 57 3.08 25.91 34.80
C GLU A 57 1.87 25.49 35.64
N ASN A 58 1.49 24.21 35.64
CA ASN A 58 0.37 23.71 36.43
C ASN A 58 0.82 22.65 37.45
N GLU A 59 0.52 22.88 38.73
CA GLU A 59 0.77 21.91 39.82
C GLU A 59 0.00 20.60 39.63
N ASP A 60 -1.16 20.65 38.96
CA ASP A 60 -2.03 19.50 38.67
C ASP A 60 -1.61 18.68 37.42
N ILE A 61 -0.53 19.05 36.72
CA ILE A 61 -0.10 18.39 35.48
C ILE A 61 1.24 17.66 35.70
N PRO A 62 1.22 16.36 36.04
CA PRO A 62 2.44 15.65 36.41
C PRO A 62 3.28 15.28 35.17
N GLY A 63 4.46 15.88 35.08
CA GLY A 63 5.62 15.31 34.37
C GLY A 63 5.75 15.60 32.87
N SER A 64 6.98 15.51 32.38
CA SER A 64 7.33 15.75 30.99
C SER A 64 6.75 14.69 30.04
N PHE A 65 5.85 15.10 29.15
CA PHE A 65 5.33 14.23 28.09
C PHE A 65 6.37 14.03 26.96
N SER A 66 6.55 12.78 26.54
CA SER A 66 7.30 12.38 25.35
C SER A 66 6.34 12.21 24.18
N THR A 67 6.69 12.75 23.01
CA THR A 67 5.85 12.73 21.80
C THR A 67 5.79 11.38 21.08
N GLY A 68 6.49 10.34 21.58
CA GLY A 68 6.49 9.01 20.97
C GLY A 68 5.21 8.21 21.22
N SER A 69 4.48 8.53 22.27
CA SER A 69 3.12 8.08 22.61
C SER A 69 2.77 8.83 23.88
N LEU A 70 1.48 9.10 24.11
CA LEU A 70 0.95 9.56 25.40
C LEU A 70 1.11 8.46 26.47
N GLU A 71 2.30 7.90 26.66
CA GLU A 71 2.63 6.90 27.66
C GLU A 71 3.39 7.58 28.79
N ILE A 72 2.70 7.68 29.93
CA ILE A 72 3.28 7.83 31.25
C ILE A 72 4.05 6.53 31.50
N GLU A 73 5.24 6.59 32.12
CA GLU A 73 5.88 5.39 32.64
C GLU A 73 4.85 4.52 33.37
N VAL A 74 4.68 3.29 32.90
CA VAL A 74 3.65 2.34 33.31
C VAL A 74 3.63 2.20 34.83
N VAL A 75 2.58 2.73 35.49
CA VAL A 75 2.24 2.38 36.87
C VAL A 75 0.95 1.56 36.86
N SER A 76 1.05 0.37 37.47
CA SER A 76 0.06 -0.67 37.75
C SER A 76 -1.39 -0.50 37.20
N PRO A 77 -1.88 -1.43 36.34
CA PRO A 77 -3.19 -1.37 35.65
C PRO A 77 -4.49 -1.35 36.47
N HIS A 78 -4.46 -1.15 37.80
CA HIS A 78 -5.59 -1.45 38.67
C HIS A 78 -6.41 -0.24 39.15
N ASP A 79 -6.14 0.99 38.69
CA ASP A 79 -6.91 2.18 39.10
C ASP A 79 -7.55 2.92 37.92
N ARG A 80 -8.79 2.54 37.58
CA ARG A 80 -9.57 3.14 36.48
C ARG A 80 -9.85 4.64 36.68
N ARG A 81 -10.02 5.11 37.92
CA ARG A 81 -10.31 6.52 38.19
C ARG A 81 -9.11 7.40 37.83
N ARG A 82 -7.90 6.92 38.09
CA ARG A 82 -6.67 7.62 37.72
C ARG A 82 -6.46 7.67 36.20
N THR A 83 -6.82 6.60 35.48
CA THR A 83 -6.71 6.58 34.01
C THR A 83 -7.68 7.52 33.29
N ASP A 84 -8.86 7.80 33.87
CA ASP A 84 -9.82 8.73 33.29
C ASP A 84 -9.40 10.20 33.53
N ILE A 85 -8.87 10.50 34.73
CA ILE A 85 -8.26 11.80 35.06
C ILE A 85 -7.08 12.09 34.11
N ASP A 86 -6.19 11.12 33.89
CA ASP A 86 -5.07 11.26 32.95
C ASP A 86 -5.54 11.51 31.50
N ARG A 87 -6.67 10.95 31.08
CA ARG A 87 -7.22 11.17 29.73
C ARG A 87 -7.79 12.57 29.58
N GLU A 88 -8.50 13.06 30.59
CA GLU A 88 -9.11 14.39 30.60
C GLU A 88 -8.03 15.48 30.66
N LEU A 89 -6.98 15.29 31.47
CA LEU A 89 -5.80 16.16 31.50
C LEU A 89 -5.10 16.22 30.13
N LYS A 90 -4.87 15.07 29.48
CA LYS A 90 -4.27 15.01 28.14
C LYS A 90 -5.09 15.79 27.11
N LYS A 91 -6.42 15.66 27.17
CA LYS A 91 -7.33 16.39 26.30
C LYS A 91 -7.25 17.90 26.56
N ASN A 92 -7.30 18.33 27.82
CA ASN A 92 -7.23 19.75 28.17
C ASN A 92 -5.92 20.40 27.72
N VAL A 93 -4.78 19.69 27.83
CA VAL A 93 -3.49 20.18 27.34
C VAL A 93 -3.47 20.25 25.82
N SER A 94 -3.97 19.24 25.12
CA SER A 94 -4.12 19.27 23.65
C SER A 94 -4.98 20.46 23.21
N ASP A 95 -6.16 20.62 23.80
CA ASP A 95 -7.11 21.69 23.51
C ASP A 95 -6.48 23.08 23.77
N ALA A 96 -5.63 23.21 24.80
CA ALA A 96 -4.93 24.45 25.12
C ALA A 96 -3.84 24.76 24.08
N VAL A 97 -3.08 23.77 23.63
CA VAL A 97 -2.09 23.91 22.55
C VAL A 97 -2.77 24.30 21.25
N GLU A 98 -3.88 23.64 20.89
CA GLU A 98 -4.64 23.87 19.65
C GLU A 98 -5.28 25.27 19.58
N LYS A 99 -5.53 25.91 20.74
CA LYS A 99 -6.06 27.28 20.82
C LYS A 99 -4.99 28.37 20.65
N THR A 100 -3.71 28.01 20.66
CA THR A 100 -2.65 29.01 20.45
C THR A 100 -2.63 29.50 19.01
N SER A 101 -2.37 30.80 18.83
CA SER A 101 -2.27 31.43 17.50
C SER A 101 -1.20 30.77 16.63
N GLU A 102 -0.09 30.38 17.24
CA GLU A 102 1.06 29.75 16.58
C GLU A 102 0.69 28.37 16.03
N TYR A 103 0.01 27.52 16.82
CA TYR A 103 -0.48 26.23 16.34
C TYR A 103 -1.46 26.39 15.18
N GLN A 104 -2.39 27.34 15.31
CA GLN A 104 -3.42 27.61 14.29
C GLN A 104 -2.78 28.11 12.99
N ASN A 105 -1.79 29.01 13.08
CA ASN A 105 -1.05 29.51 11.93
C ASN A 105 -0.28 28.40 11.21
N ILE A 106 0.50 27.59 11.95
CA ILE A 106 1.24 26.46 11.36
C ILE A 106 0.28 25.46 10.71
N THR A 107 -0.86 25.17 11.36
CA THR A 107 -1.86 24.24 10.82
C THR A 107 -2.50 24.79 9.55
N ARG A 108 -2.84 26.08 9.51
CA ARG A 108 -3.34 26.75 8.30
C ARG A 108 -2.33 26.66 7.15
N GLU A 109 -1.06 26.94 7.41
CA GLU A 109 0.00 26.84 6.38
C GLU A 109 0.16 25.39 5.86
N ILE A 110 0.05 24.39 6.74
CA ILE A 110 0.02 22.98 6.35
C ILE A 110 -1.18 22.68 5.45
N ASP A 111 -2.37 23.14 5.81
CA ASP A 111 -3.59 22.92 5.03
C ASP A 111 -3.49 23.60 3.65
N GLU A 112 -2.95 24.82 3.57
CA GLU A 112 -2.66 25.52 2.32
C GLU A 112 -1.69 24.73 1.43
N CYS A 113 -0.64 24.13 2.01
CA CYS A 113 0.27 23.25 1.26
C CYS A 113 -0.42 22.00 0.71
N ILE A 114 -1.33 21.42 1.50
CA ILE A 114 -2.09 20.23 1.08
C ILE A 114 -3.01 20.57 -0.09
N ASP A 115 -3.70 21.70 -0.02
CA ASP A 115 -4.59 22.17 -1.09
C ASP A 115 -3.80 22.46 -2.38
N GLU A 116 -2.61 23.05 -2.27
CA GLU A 116 -1.73 23.26 -3.43
C GLU A 116 -1.22 21.94 -4.04
N ILE A 117 -0.88 20.95 -3.21
CA ILE A 117 -0.51 19.60 -3.67
C ILE A 117 -1.66 18.93 -4.42
N ASP A 118 -2.89 19.00 -3.89
CA ASP A 118 -4.05 18.41 -4.55
C ASP A 118 -4.30 19.09 -5.92
N GLN A 119 -4.19 20.43 -6.01
CA GLN A 119 -4.29 21.15 -7.28
C GLN A 119 -3.19 20.75 -8.28
N LEU A 120 -1.94 20.59 -7.80
CA LEU A 120 -0.85 20.12 -8.63
C LEU A 120 -1.08 18.70 -9.16
N PHE A 121 -1.70 17.82 -8.37
CA PHE A 121 -2.04 16.48 -8.84
C PHE A 121 -3.10 16.52 -9.94
N GLU A 122 -4.11 17.38 -9.84
CA GLU A 122 -5.09 17.59 -10.92
C GLU A 122 -4.42 18.14 -12.18
N GLU A 123 -3.46 19.06 -12.05
CA GLU A 123 -2.65 19.54 -13.18
C GLU A 123 -1.82 18.41 -13.81
N ILE A 124 -1.17 17.59 -13.00
CA ILE A 124 -0.33 16.46 -13.45
C ILE A 124 -1.17 15.42 -14.18
N GLU A 125 -2.35 15.08 -13.65
CA GLU A 125 -3.27 14.13 -14.29
C GLU A 125 -3.57 14.57 -15.73
N ARG A 126 -3.93 15.85 -15.92
CA ARG A 126 -4.26 16.40 -17.24
C ARG A 126 -3.08 16.43 -18.21
N GLU A 127 -1.88 16.76 -17.73
CA GLU A 127 -0.72 17.02 -18.59
C GLU A 127 0.17 15.79 -18.84
N VAL A 128 0.10 14.76 -17.98
CA VAL A 128 1.03 13.63 -17.99
C VAL A 128 0.33 12.32 -18.32
N CYS A 129 -0.86 12.09 -17.75
CA CYS A 129 -1.65 10.89 -18.02
C CYS A 129 -2.38 10.98 -19.37
N ASN A 130 -2.70 9.83 -19.94
CA ASN A 130 -3.44 9.74 -21.19
C ASN A 130 -4.29 8.46 -21.22
N ASP A 131 -5.58 8.60 -21.52
CA ASP A 131 -6.56 7.51 -21.49
C ASP A 131 -6.33 6.44 -22.58
N ASP A 132 -5.61 6.79 -23.65
CA ASP A 132 -5.24 5.83 -24.71
C ASP A 132 -4.06 4.93 -24.30
N LEU A 133 -3.39 5.24 -23.18
CA LEU A 133 -2.27 4.47 -22.67
C LEU A 133 -2.71 3.44 -21.64
N THR A 134 -1.92 2.37 -21.51
CA THR A 134 -2.11 1.41 -20.42
C THR A 134 -1.76 2.06 -19.08
N ALA A 135 -2.39 1.56 -18.00
CA ALA A 135 -2.06 1.99 -16.64
C ALA A 135 -0.55 1.93 -16.34
N ARG A 136 0.15 0.91 -16.85
CA ARG A 136 1.62 0.80 -16.70
C ARG A 136 2.36 1.93 -17.40
N GLU A 137 1.94 2.33 -18.59
CA GLU A 137 2.55 3.43 -19.34
C GLU A 137 2.29 4.78 -18.66
N ASN A 138 1.07 5.01 -18.15
CA ASN A 138 0.77 6.19 -17.34
C ASN A 138 1.60 6.20 -16.04
N LEU A 139 1.71 5.06 -15.33
CA LEU A 139 2.58 4.94 -14.16
C LEU A 139 4.03 5.27 -14.49
N ARG A 140 4.57 4.78 -15.61
CA ARG A 140 5.93 5.12 -16.05
C ARG A 140 6.11 6.62 -16.20
N ARG A 141 5.18 7.31 -16.86
CA ARG A 141 5.24 8.78 -17.03
C ARG A 141 5.18 9.51 -15.69
N LEU A 142 4.28 9.10 -14.80
CA LEU A 142 4.16 9.65 -13.45
C LEU A 142 5.45 9.46 -12.65
N TYR A 143 6.07 8.28 -12.70
CA TYR A 143 7.35 8.03 -12.03
C TYR A 143 8.50 8.85 -12.61
N VAL A 144 8.56 9.02 -13.93
CA VAL A 144 9.56 9.89 -14.57
C VAL A 144 9.41 11.35 -14.10
N LEU A 145 8.18 11.81 -13.90
CA LEU A 145 7.91 13.16 -13.39
C LEU A 145 8.22 13.30 -11.89
N LEU A 146 7.68 12.41 -11.08
CA LEU A 146 7.57 12.56 -9.63
C LEU A 146 8.66 11.81 -8.85
N GLY A 147 9.25 10.75 -9.42
CA GLY A 147 10.19 9.88 -8.75
C GLY A 147 9.57 8.80 -7.85
N GLU A 148 10.37 8.20 -6.98
CA GLU A 148 10.03 6.95 -6.29
C GLU A 148 9.16 7.12 -5.03
N ASN A 149 9.13 8.33 -4.44
CA ASN A 149 8.51 8.57 -3.13
C ASN A 149 7.05 9.03 -3.18
N VAL A 150 6.35 8.72 -4.27
CA VAL A 150 4.90 8.98 -4.40
C VAL A 150 4.12 7.84 -3.76
N LEU A 151 3.11 8.16 -2.96
CA LEU A 151 2.23 7.13 -2.41
C LEU A 151 1.54 6.33 -3.51
N SER A 152 1.52 5.01 -3.34
CA SER A 152 0.87 4.11 -4.30
C SER A 152 -0.63 4.39 -4.47
N SER A 153 -1.30 5.00 -3.49
CA SER A 153 -2.69 5.45 -3.64
C SER A 153 -2.82 6.59 -4.64
N ARG A 154 -1.94 7.61 -4.56
CA ARG A 154 -1.97 8.74 -5.50
C ARG A 154 -1.66 8.30 -6.92
N LEU A 155 -0.66 7.43 -7.09
CA LEU A 155 -0.35 6.85 -8.41
C LEU A 155 -1.50 5.99 -8.95
N ALA A 156 -2.21 5.28 -8.08
CA ALA A 156 -3.35 4.46 -8.46
C ALA A 156 -4.51 5.32 -8.96
N ASP A 157 -4.81 6.40 -8.25
CA ASP A 157 -5.84 7.37 -8.63
C ASP A 157 -5.50 8.01 -9.99
N LEU A 158 -4.28 8.53 -10.16
CA LEU A 158 -3.85 9.21 -11.40
C LEU A 158 -3.77 8.30 -12.63
N ALA A 159 -3.39 7.03 -12.44
CA ALA A 159 -3.26 6.07 -13.54
C ALA A 159 -4.52 5.24 -13.77
N ASP A 160 -5.64 5.60 -13.13
CA ASP A 160 -6.92 4.89 -13.12
C ASP A 160 -6.76 3.37 -12.95
N CYS A 161 -6.12 2.97 -11.84
CA CYS A 161 -5.86 1.56 -11.57
C CYS A 161 -5.93 1.23 -10.08
N SER A 162 -5.92 -0.07 -9.75
CA SER A 162 -5.88 -0.47 -8.34
C SER A 162 -4.50 -0.23 -7.71
N ILE A 163 -4.45 0.08 -6.42
CA ILE A 163 -3.20 0.15 -5.63
C ILE A 163 -2.39 -1.16 -5.77
N GLY A 164 -3.08 -2.30 -5.84
CA GLY A 164 -2.45 -3.60 -6.05
C GLY A 164 -1.84 -3.78 -7.44
N HIS A 165 -2.24 -2.99 -8.44
CA HIS A 165 -1.58 -2.90 -9.73
C HIS A 165 -0.28 -2.12 -9.62
N VAL A 166 -0.30 -0.92 -9.03
CA VAL A 166 0.87 -0.07 -8.79
C VAL A 166 1.98 -0.83 -8.05
N LYS A 167 1.62 -1.52 -6.95
CA LYS A 167 2.59 -2.25 -6.11
C LYS A 167 3.35 -3.38 -6.81
N ARG A 168 2.90 -3.83 -7.98
CA ARG A 168 3.58 -4.87 -8.78
C ARG A 168 4.82 -4.32 -9.46
N TYR A 169 4.94 -3.00 -9.57
CA TYR A 169 6.00 -2.34 -10.30
C TYR A 169 7.03 -1.74 -9.35
N GLU A 170 8.25 -1.67 -9.84
CA GLU A 170 9.36 -0.90 -9.29
C GLU A 170 9.87 0.01 -10.40
N PHE A 171 10.19 1.25 -10.06
CA PHE A 171 10.71 2.20 -11.03
C PHE A 171 12.24 2.14 -11.01
N ASN A 172 12.86 2.10 -12.19
CA ASN A 172 14.30 2.26 -12.33
C ASN A 172 14.55 3.71 -12.77
N PRO A 173 15.12 4.56 -11.90
CA PRO A 173 15.36 5.98 -12.20
C PRO A 173 16.53 6.23 -13.15
N GLU A 174 17.43 5.26 -13.36
CA GLU A 174 18.53 5.40 -14.34
C GLU A 174 18.02 5.19 -15.77
N GLU A 175 17.14 4.20 -15.94
CA GLU A 175 16.60 3.79 -17.25
C GLU A 175 15.25 4.43 -17.58
N GLY A 176 14.59 5.03 -16.58
CA GLY A 176 13.26 5.63 -16.75
C GLY A 176 12.19 4.64 -17.11
N VAL A 177 12.28 3.40 -16.59
CA VAL A 177 11.34 2.31 -16.88
C VAL A 177 10.72 1.78 -15.61
N THR A 178 9.49 1.29 -15.72
CA THR A 178 8.83 0.50 -14.66
C THR A 178 8.99 -0.98 -14.95
N GLU A 179 9.58 -1.73 -14.02
CA GLU A 179 9.77 -3.17 -14.09
C GLU A 179 8.83 -3.89 -13.12
N TYR A 180 8.55 -5.16 -13.38
CA TYR A 180 7.83 -5.97 -12.39
C TYR A 180 8.77 -6.30 -11.23
N LYS A 181 8.28 -6.20 -10.00
CA LYS A 181 8.95 -6.79 -8.83
C LYS A 181 9.04 -8.31 -8.99
N GLU A 182 10.08 -8.93 -8.44
CA GLU A 182 10.30 -10.38 -8.55
C GLU A 182 9.08 -11.19 -8.10
N TRP A 183 8.52 -10.91 -6.93
CA TRP A 183 7.30 -11.59 -6.46
C TRP A 183 6.10 -11.42 -7.42
N ALA A 184 6.03 -10.31 -8.16
CA ALA A 184 4.97 -10.06 -9.14
C ALA A 184 5.23 -10.79 -10.46
N LYS A 185 6.50 -11.00 -10.83
CA LYS A 185 6.90 -11.90 -11.93
C LYS A 185 6.53 -13.34 -11.56
N GLU A 186 6.92 -13.81 -10.38
CA GLU A 186 6.60 -15.15 -9.86
C GLU A 186 5.09 -15.41 -9.84
N ARG A 187 4.28 -14.49 -9.29
CA ARG A 187 2.80 -14.61 -9.30
C ARG A 187 2.18 -14.58 -10.69
N ARG A 188 2.82 -13.92 -11.67
CA ARG A 188 2.38 -13.92 -13.07
C ARG A 188 2.69 -15.26 -13.72
N ASP A 189 3.84 -15.85 -13.39
CA ASP A 189 4.25 -17.17 -13.87
C ASP A 189 3.45 -18.30 -13.22
N GLU A 190 3.00 -18.11 -11.97
CA GLU A 190 2.01 -18.95 -11.28
C GLU A 190 0.61 -18.92 -11.92
N GLN A 191 0.29 -17.90 -12.71
CA GLN A 191 -1.04 -17.80 -13.32
C GLN A 191 -1.10 -18.55 -14.65
N VAL A 192 -1.92 -19.61 -14.66
CA VAL A 192 -2.27 -20.30 -15.90
C VAL A 192 -3.01 -19.33 -16.84
N ARG A 193 -2.41 -19.06 -18.00
CA ARG A 193 -3.00 -18.16 -19.01
C ARG A 193 -4.45 -18.55 -19.36
N PRO A 194 -5.38 -17.60 -19.60
CA PRO A 194 -6.80 -17.90 -19.85
C PRO A 194 -7.05 -18.92 -20.96
N ARG A 195 -6.27 -18.85 -22.06
CA ARG A 195 -6.35 -19.82 -23.17
C ARG A 195 -6.00 -21.24 -22.71
N LYS A 196 -5.03 -21.39 -21.81
CA LYS A 196 -4.64 -22.68 -21.24
C LYS A 196 -5.68 -23.13 -20.20
N LYS A 197 -6.17 -22.25 -19.33
CA LYS A 197 -7.30 -22.53 -18.42
C LYS A 197 -8.50 -23.13 -19.17
N LYS A 198 -8.92 -22.53 -20.29
CA LYS A 198 -10.00 -23.08 -21.13
C LYS A 198 -9.71 -24.49 -21.66
N LYS A 199 -8.47 -24.81 -22.02
CA LYS A 199 -8.08 -26.16 -22.46
C LYS A 199 -8.16 -27.17 -21.32
N ILE A 200 -7.64 -26.83 -20.13
CA ILE A 200 -7.68 -27.72 -18.96
C ILE A 200 -9.13 -27.97 -18.54
N ILE A 201 -9.98 -26.93 -18.52
CA ILE A 201 -11.43 -27.07 -18.28
C ILE A 201 -12.07 -28.04 -19.27
N LYS A 202 -11.79 -27.88 -20.57
CA LYS A 202 -12.35 -28.78 -21.60
C LYS A 202 -11.86 -30.23 -21.45
N ARG A 203 -10.61 -30.44 -21.02
CA ARG A 203 -10.04 -31.77 -20.79
C ARG A 203 -10.65 -32.45 -19.57
N ASP A 204 -10.82 -31.71 -18.48
CA ASP A 204 -11.20 -32.27 -17.19
C ASP A 204 -12.72 -32.35 -16.99
N GLY A 205 -13.51 -31.51 -17.66
CA GLY A 205 -14.98 -31.49 -17.60
C GLY A 205 -15.57 -30.94 -16.30
N GLY A 206 -14.88 -31.14 -15.18
CA GLY A 206 -15.24 -30.68 -13.85
C GLY A 206 -14.10 -30.89 -12.85
N CYS A 207 -14.38 -30.75 -11.56
CA CYS A 207 -13.41 -30.98 -10.51
C CYS A 207 -12.86 -32.41 -10.55
N ARG A 208 -11.54 -32.57 -10.64
CA ARG A 208 -10.86 -33.88 -10.69
C ARG A 208 -11.01 -34.73 -9.43
N LYS A 209 -11.45 -34.15 -8.31
CA LYS A 209 -11.66 -34.83 -7.03
C LYS A 209 -13.13 -35.18 -6.78
N CYS A 210 -14.03 -34.19 -6.83
CA CYS A 210 -15.44 -34.39 -6.48
C CYS A 210 -16.39 -34.43 -7.68
N SER A 211 -15.89 -34.26 -8.91
CA SER A 211 -16.67 -34.21 -10.15
C SER A 211 -17.70 -33.08 -10.24
N LYS A 212 -17.64 -32.07 -9.34
CA LYS A 212 -18.51 -30.89 -9.42
C LYS A 212 -18.26 -30.13 -10.72
N GLU A 213 -19.34 -29.74 -11.40
CA GLU A 213 -19.35 -28.95 -12.62
C GLU A 213 -19.82 -27.52 -12.34
N GLY A 214 -19.50 -26.57 -13.22
CA GLY A 214 -19.84 -25.15 -13.10
C GLY A 214 -18.63 -24.24 -13.25
N VAL A 215 -18.53 -23.52 -14.36
CA VAL A 215 -17.30 -22.79 -14.77
C VAL A 215 -16.85 -21.76 -13.73
N ASP A 216 -17.80 -21.12 -13.03
CA ASP A 216 -17.54 -20.05 -12.05
C ASP A 216 -16.97 -20.58 -10.72
N GLU A 217 -17.01 -21.89 -10.50
CA GLU A 217 -16.53 -22.54 -9.28
C GLU A 217 -15.25 -23.37 -9.50
N LEU A 218 -14.68 -23.32 -10.71
CA LEU A 218 -13.53 -24.13 -11.10
C LEU A 218 -12.24 -23.30 -11.22
N GLU A 219 -11.22 -23.76 -10.51
CA GLU A 219 -9.88 -23.20 -10.46
C GLU A 219 -8.87 -24.16 -11.09
N VAL A 220 -7.86 -23.60 -11.75
CA VAL A 220 -6.75 -24.39 -12.25
C VAL A 220 -5.74 -24.52 -11.13
N HIS A 221 -5.36 -25.76 -10.85
CA HIS A 221 -4.43 -26.11 -9.80
C HIS A 221 -3.15 -26.67 -10.41
N HIS A 222 -2.01 -26.15 -9.99
CA HIS A 222 -0.71 -26.75 -10.29
C HIS A 222 -0.48 -27.94 -9.35
N ILE A 223 -0.36 -29.13 -9.93
CA ILE A 223 -0.12 -30.37 -9.19
C ILE A 223 1.20 -30.26 -8.42
N ILE A 224 2.29 -29.94 -9.12
CA ILE A 224 3.53 -29.48 -8.48
C ILE A 224 3.44 -27.94 -8.44
N PRO A 225 3.47 -27.30 -7.26
CA PRO A 225 3.44 -25.85 -7.15
C PRO A 225 4.60 -25.18 -7.90
N VAL A 226 4.36 -23.98 -8.45
CA VAL A 226 5.41 -23.24 -9.18
C VAL A 226 6.59 -22.88 -8.27
N SER A 227 6.32 -22.54 -7.00
CA SER A 227 7.34 -22.32 -5.97
C SER A 227 8.25 -23.54 -5.72
N GLN A 228 7.85 -24.74 -6.15
CA GLN A 228 8.63 -25.98 -6.09
C GLN A 228 9.16 -26.41 -7.48
N GLY A 229 9.19 -25.50 -8.45
CA GLY A 229 9.64 -25.78 -9.82
C GLY A 229 8.58 -26.42 -10.72
N GLY A 230 7.31 -26.35 -10.33
CA GLY A 230 6.19 -26.85 -11.13
C GLY A 230 6.04 -26.12 -12.46
N SER A 231 5.96 -26.88 -13.55
CA SER A 231 5.75 -26.33 -14.89
C SER A 231 4.29 -25.97 -15.15
N ASP A 232 4.10 -25.10 -16.13
CA ASP A 232 2.78 -24.69 -16.62
C ASP A 232 2.24 -25.66 -17.70
N SER A 233 2.79 -26.87 -17.79
CA SER A 233 2.44 -27.88 -18.79
C SER A 233 1.13 -28.57 -18.44
N GLU A 234 0.36 -29.01 -19.44
CA GLU A 234 -0.99 -29.54 -19.21
C GLU A 234 -0.98 -30.74 -18.24
N ASP A 235 0.07 -31.57 -18.26
CA ASP A 235 0.26 -32.71 -17.35
C ASP A 235 0.61 -32.33 -15.90
N ASN A 236 0.90 -31.06 -15.61
CA ASN A 236 1.06 -30.52 -14.27
C ASN A 236 -0.14 -29.69 -13.81
N LEU A 237 -1.18 -29.56 -14.63
CA LEU A 237 -2.38 -28.79 -14.31
C LEU A 237 -3.59 -29.70 -14.13
N ALA A 238 -4.47 -29.36 -13.20
CA ALA A 238 -5.75 -30.03 -12.99
C ALA A 238 -6.83 -29.01 -12.65
N ILE A 239 -8.09 -29.32 -12.98
CA ILE A 239 -9.23 -28.55 -12.51
C ILE A 239 -9.71 -29.06 -11.15
N LEU A 240 -9.89 -28.14 -10.20
CA LEU A 240 -10.52 -28.40 -8.91
C LEU A 240 -11.62 -27.37 -8.65
N CYS A 241 -12.65 -27.73 -7.89
CA CYS A 241 -13.57 -26.73 -7.35
C CYS A 241 -12.91 -25.96 -6.21
N VAL A 242 -13.41 -24.77 -5.86
CA VAL A 242 -12.86 -23.92 -4.77
C VAL A 242 -12.63 -24.70 -3.47
N ASP A 243 -13.55 -25.59 -3.08
CA ASP A 243 -13.41 -26.38 -1.84
C ASP A 243 -12.31 -27.45 -1.95
N CYS A 244 -12.25 -28.15 -3.07
CA CYS A 244 -11.19 -29.12 -3.33
C CYS A 244 -9.84 -28.43 -3.46
N HIS A 245 -9.80 -27.25 -4.08
CA HIS A 245 -8.58 -26.48 -4.25
C HIS A 245 -8.04 -26.00 -2.90
N LYS A 246 -8.92 -25.50 -2.02
CA LYS A 246 -8.55 -25.15 -0.64
C LYS A 246 -8.02 -26.34 0.15
N THR A 247 -8.66 -27.51 0.05
CA THR A 247 -8.22 -28.72 0.76
C THR A 247 -6.95 -29.36 0.19
N ALA A 248 -6.58 -29.01 -1.05
CA ALA A 248 -5.30 -29.40 -1.62
C ALA A 248 -4.14 -28.63 -0.98
N HIS A 249 -4.39 -27.43 -0.47
CA HIS A 249 -3.40 -26.57 0.17
C HIS A 249 -3.47 -26.65 1.71
N ASP A 250 -2.33 -26.76 2.38
CA ASP A 250 -2.31 -26.90 3.86
C ASP A 250 -2.70 -25.60 4.58
N SER A 251 -2.57 -24.45 3.91
CA SER A 251 -2.99 -23.14 4.42
C SER A 251 -3.26 -22.17 3.26
N PRO A 252 -4.25 -21.27 3.38
CA PRO A 252 -4.50 -20.25 2.37
C PRO A 252 -3.24 -19.38 2.18
N GLY A 253 -2.67 -19.38 0.97
CA GLY A 253 -1.55 -18.51 0.60
C GLY A 253 -0.15 -19.07 0.81
N ASN A 254 0.01 -20.21 1.49
CA ASN A 254 1.26 -20.99 1.43
C ASN A 254 1.11 -21.96 0.27
N GLY A 255 1.90 -21.81 -0.78
CA GLY A 255 1.90 -22.71 -1.94
C GLY A 255 2.26 -24.18 -1.65
N SER A 256 2.18 -24.64 -0.39
CA SER A 256 2.32 -26.05 -0.01
C SER A 256 1.04 -26.81 -0.35
N VAL A 257 1.22 -28.10 -0.64
CA VAL A 257 0.13 -29.01 -0.99
C VAL A 257 0.17 -30.25 -0.10
N CYS A 258 -0.99 -30.84 0.18
CA CYS A 258 -1.14 -31.97 1.10
C CYS A 258 -0.66 -33.32 0.51
N TYR A 259 0.12 -33.30 -0.57
CA TYR A 259 0.68 -34.44 -1.27
C TYR A 259 2.06 -34.08 -1.84
N SER A 260 2.93 -35.07 -2.08
CA SER A 260 4.35 -34.80 -2.36
C SER A 260 4.77 -34.77 -3.84
N ASN A 261 3.94 -35.30 -4.74
CA ASN A 261 4.23 -35.37 -6.18
C ASN A 261 2.96 -35.67 -6.99
N LYS A 262 3.09 -35.80 -8.33
CA LYS A 262 1.97 -36.11 -9.23
C LYS A 262 1.25 -37.42 -8.90
N GLU A 263 1.97 -38.45 -8.46
CA GLU A 263 1.35 -39.71 -8.04
C GLU A 263 0.57 -39.53 -6.74
N GLY A 264 1.12 -38.75 -5.80
CA GLY A 264 0.44 -38.33 -4.58
C GLY A 264 -0.86 -37.59 -4.85
N PHE A 265 -0.87 -36.67 -5.82
CA PHE A 265 -2.08 -35.99 -6.28
C PHE A 265 -3.11 -36.97 -6.83
N LEU A 266 -2.70 -37.88 -7.72
CA LEU A 266 -3.60 -38.91 -8.28
C LEU A 266 -4.19 -39.82 -7.20
N LYS A 267 -3.46 -40.09 -6.12
CA LYS A 267 -3.99 -40.80 -4.94
C LYS A 267 -4.97 -39.93 -4.18
N TRP A 268 -4.66 -38.65 -3.96
CA TRP A 268 -5.48 -37.71 -3.21
C TRP A 268 -6.83 -37.40 -3.86
N ILE A 269 -6.89 -37.27 -5.19
CA ILE A 269 -8.16 -37.06 -5.91
C ILE A 269 -9.06 -38.30 -5.92
N ARG A 270 -8.49 -39.49 -5.69
CA ARG A 270 -9.23 -40.78 -5.61
C ARG A 270 -9.66 -41.14 -4.20
N LYS A 271 -9.22 -40.40 -3.18
CA LYS A 271 -9.70 -40.60 -1.82
C LYS A 271 -11.16 -40.12 -1.73
N PRO A 272 -12.09 -40.95 -1.23
CA PRO A 272 -13.48 -40.58 -1.05
C PRO A 272 -13.64 -39.42 -0.07
#